data_AF-A0A1H6D1M6-F1
#
_entry.id   AF-A0A1H6D1M6-F1
#
_cell.length_a   1.000
_cell.length_b   1.000
_cell.length_c   1.000
_cell.angle_alpha   90.00
_cell.angle_beta   90.00
_cell.angle_gamma   90.00
#
_symmetry.space_group_name_H-M   'P 1'
#
loop_
_entity.id
_entity.type
_entity.pdbx_description
1 polymer ?
#
loop_
_entity_poly.entity_id
_entity_poly.type
_entity_poly.pdbx_seq_one_letter_code
_entity_poly.pdbx_strand_id
1 'polypeptide(L)'
;MGSFYRSKHELVFVFKVGTAPHTNSFGLGDTGRYRTNVWDYAGISSIGSQRMDELTMHPTVKPTALVADAIKDCSKRGEIVLDIFGGSGTTLLASETCGRQARLLEYDPAYCDTIIARWEKLTGKHAVLAGTNARFEDVAEVMAEAERRGEPVPQPLPHPDDVIIEPGKRVRFTGPSNPEQAAEYETRCRFRDILIMQHVLDEKLLGEGASTGAMLAAWVLNNCLPQRMRLCETNILMRVLRHQSTSKRELLKLVHQAWRAVGIDKPRGWVFAPQTVVQKRL
;
A
#
# COMPACT_ATOMS: atom_id res chain seq x y z
N MET A 1 4.02 34.07 -16.24
CA MET A 1 4.43 35.44 -15.90
C MET A 1 5.11 35.40 -14.54
N GLY A 2 6.35 35.88 -14.41
CA GLY A 2 7.03 36.00 -13.11
C GLY A 2 6.64 37.29 -12.39
N SER A 3 6.66 37.30 -11.05
CA SER A 3 6.47 38.50 -10.23
C SER A 3 7.66 39.47 -10.31
N PHE A 4 7.43 40.75 -10.03
CA PHE A 4 8.46 41.80 -10.03
C PHE A 4 9.58 41.54 -9.02
N TYR A 5 9.23 41.07 -7.81
CA TYR A 5 10.18 40.61 -6.81
C TYR A 5 10.29 39.08 -6.81
N ARG A 6 11.52 38.56 -6.60
CA ARG A 6 11.74 37.14 -6.36
C ARG A 6 11.39 36.80 -4.92
N SER A 7 10.63 35.72 -4.71
CA SER A 7 10.42 35.20 -3.36
C SER A 7 11.74 34.72 -2.77
N LYS A 8 12.01 35.10 -1.52
CA LYS A 8 13.21 34.71 -0.75
C LYS A 8 12.84 33.99 0.54
N HIS A 9 11.56 33.70 0.76
CA HIS A 9 11.09 33.07 1.99
C HIS A 9 10.03 32.03 1.69
N GLU A 10 9.90 31.10 2.61
CA GLU A 10 8.80 30.16 2.71
C GLU A 10 8.27 30.21 4.16
N LEU A 11 6.98 29.99 4.34
CA LEU A 11 6.35 30.01 5.66
C LEU A 11 6.29 28.60 6.24
N VAL A 12 6.58 28.49 7.54
CA VAL A 12 6.40 27.28 8.33
C VAL A 12 5.40 27.56 9.43
N PHE A 13 4.32 26.80 9.47
CA PHE A 13 3.29 26.92 10.50
C PHE A 13 3.54 25.87 11.60
N VAL A 14 3.62 26.32 12.85
CA VAL A 14 3.88 25.46 14.00
C VAL A 14 2.62 25.38 14.87
N PHE A 15 2.09 24.17 15.04
CA PHE A 15 0.89 23.90 15.82
C PHE A 15 1.18 22.97 16.99
N LYS A 16 0.37 23.06 18.03
CA LYS A 16 0.37 22.13 19.16
C LYS A 16 -1.01 21.50 19.30
N VAL A 17 -1.02 20.18 19.52
CA VAL A 17 -2.22 19.44 19.92
C VAL A 17 -2.25 19.30 21.46
N GLY A 18 -3.42 19.55 22.06
CA GLY A 18 -3.66 19.41 23.49
C GLY A 18 -3.20 20.61 24.35
N THR A 19 -3.36 20.49 25.66
CA THR A 19 -3.22 21.60 26.63
C THR A 19 -1.95 21.55 27.48
N ALA A 20 -1.12 20.51 27.35
CA ALA A 20 0.15 20.41 28.10
C ALA A 20 1.11 21.57 27.76
N PRO A 21 2.13 21.87 28.58
CA PRO A 21 3.16 22.85 28.20
C PRO A 21 3.81 22.54 26.84
N HIS A 22 4.37 23.56 26.19
CA HIS A 22 5.18 23.36 24.99
C HIS A 22 6.48 22.63 25.35
N THR A 23 6.86 21.65 24.54
CA THR A 23 8.24 21.15 24.57
C THR A 23 9.13 22.26 24.02
N ASN A 24 9.98 22.81 24.87
CA ASN A 24 11.02 23.75 24.49
C ASN A 24 12.35 23.17 24.99
N SER A 25 13.16 22.67 24.07
CA SER A 25 14.45 22.06 24.37
C SER A 25 15.64 23.02 24.25
N PHE A 26 15.43 24.22 23.71
CA PHE A 26 16.49 25.20 23.47
C PHE A 26 16.61 26.24 24.58
N GLY A 27 15.59 26.39 25.44
CA GLY A 27 15.65 27.20 26.67
C GLY A 27 16.02 28.65 26.41
N LEU A 28 15.08 29.46 25.91
CA LEU A 28 15.31 30.87 25.59
C LEU A 28 15.82 31.63 26.83
N GLY A 29 17.05 32.15 26.81
CA GLY A 29 17.69 32.82 27.96
C GLY A 29 19.14 32.37 28.21
N ASP A 30 19.44 31.96 29.45
CA ASP A 30 20.78 31.99 30.06
C ASP A 30 21.87 31.09 29.44
N THR A 31 21.51 29.97 28.80
CA THR A 31 22.47 29.04 28.16
C THR A 31 21.95 28.44 26.83
N GLY A 32 20.82 28.96 26.36
CA GLY A 32 20.07 28.40 25.25
C GLY A 32 20.57 28.80 23.88
N ARG A 33 20.09 28.10 22.84
CA ARG A 33 20.33 28.55 21.46
C ARG A 33 19.49 29.77 21.17
N TYR A 34 20.10 30.79 20.58
CA TYR A 34 19.36 31.93 20.04
C TYR A 34 18.46 31.46 18.89
N ARG A 35 17.14 31.53 19.10
CA ARG A 35 16.12 31.14 18.11
C ARG A 35 15.10 32.26 17.99
N THR A 36 14.78 32.62 16.75
CA THR A 36 13.78 33.62 16.40
C THR A 36 12.71 32.98 15.51
N ASN A 37 11.68 33.74 15.12
CA ASN A 37 10.67 33.32 14.15
C ASN A 37 11.10 33.53 12.68
N VAL A 38 12.34 33.98 12.44
CA VAL A 38 12.92 34.13 11.10
C VAL A 38 14.17 33.27 11.02
N TRP A 39 14.12 32.23 10.19
CA TRP A 39 15.17 31.22 10.08
C TRP A 39 15.94 31.42 8.79
N ASP A 40 17.18 31.92 8.89
CA ASP A 40 18.05 32.10 7.75
C ASP A 40 18.87 30.83 7.48
N TYR A 41 18.45 30.08 6.45
CA TYR A 41 19.19 28.92 5.93
C TYR A 41 19.42 29.11 4.43
N ALA A 42 20.57 28.67 3.94
CA ALA A 42 20.84 28.67 2.52
C ALA A 42 19.90 27.69 1.80
N GLY A 43 19.14 28.17 0.81
CA GLY A 43 18.40 27.29 -0.09
C GLY A 43 19.36 26.52 -1.01
N ILE A 44 18.92 25.37 -1.53
CA ILE A 44 19.74 24.52 -2.42
C ILE A 44 20.09 25.20 -3.75
N SER A 45 19.36 26.25 -4.12
CA SER A 45 19.70 27.10 -5.26
C SER A 45 20.97 27.95 -5.06
N SER A 46 21.52 28.03 -3.84
CA SER A 46 22.76 28.74 -3.50
C SER A 46 23.99 27.95 -4.01
N ILE A 47 24.97 28.64 -4.61
CA ILE A 47 26.07 28.03 -5.37
C ILE A 47 27.08 27.32 -4.44
N GLY A 48 27.29 26.01 -4.61
CA GLY A 48 28.28 25.21 -3.88
C GLY A 48 28.53 23.83 -4.53
N SER A 49 29.74 23.28 -4.39
CA SER A 49 30.27 22.13 -5.17
C SER A 49 29.64 20.76 -4.86
N GLN A 50 28.79 20.64 -3.84
CA GLN A 50 28.05 19.41 -3.51
C GLN A 50 26.74 19.25 -4.31
N ARG A 51 26.46 20.17 -5.25
CA ARG A 51 25.19 20.34 -5.97
C ARG A 51 24.75 19.16 -6.84
N MET A 52 25.68 18.51 -7.57
CA MET A 52 25.27 17.70 -8.71
C MET A 52 24.46 16.48 -8.26
N ASP A 53 24.94 15.77 -7.24
CA ASP A 53 24.29 14.59 -6.70
C ASP A 53 22.93 14.91 -6.02
N GLU A 54 22.86 16.00 -5.24
CA GLU A 54 21.65 16.37 -4.49
C GLU A 54 20.52 16.92 -5.37
N LEU A 55 20.85 17.62 -6.46
CA LEU A 55 19.86 18.14 -7.42
C LEU A 55 19.34 17.08 -8.38
N THR A 56 20.14 16.08 -8.74
CA THR A 56 19.66 14.95 -9.56
C THR A 56 18.65 14.07 -8.82
N MET A 57 18.63 14.11 -7.47
CA MET A 57 17.77 13.23 -6.66
C MET A 57 16.36 13.80 -6.38
N HIS A 58 16.18 15.12 -6.20
CA HIS A 58 14.85 15.74 -6.11
C HIS A 58 14.91 17.26 -6.32
N PRO A 59 13.99 17.87 -7.08
CA PRO A 59 14.00 19.31 -7.39
C PRO A 59 13.75 20.28 -6.21
N THR A 60 13.42 19.81 -5.00
CA THR A 60 13.00 20.65 -3.85
C THR A 60 13.44 20.07 -2.50
N VAL A 61 14.68 19.59 -2.38
CA VAL A 61 15.18 19.10 -1.09
C VAL A 61 15.22 20.26 -0.08
N LYS A 62 14.70 20.05 1.14
CA LYS A 62 14.83 21.03 2.22
C LYS A 62 16.22 20.87 2.86
N PRO A 63 16.88 21.95 3.32
CA PRO A 63 18.15 21.82 4.02
C PRO A 63 18.00 20.92 5.26
N THR A 64 18.74 19.81 5.33
CA THR A 64 18.63 18.84 6.44
C THR A 64 18.92 19.49 7.80
N ALA A 65 19.83 20.47 7.85
CA ALA A 65 20.14 21.23 9.06
C ALA A 65 18.92 22.02 9.60
N LEU A 66 18.13 22.64 8.71
CA LEU A 66 16.90 23.35 9.10
C LEU A 66 15.91 22.40 9.76
N VAL A 67 15.69 21.24 9.15
CA VAL A 67 14.76 20.24 9.68
C VAL A 67 15.28 19.64 10.99
N ALA A 68 16.59 19.39 11.09
CA ALA A 68 17.23 18.90 12.31
C ALA A 68 17.09 19.88 13.48
N ASP A 69 17.27 21.18 13.23
CA ASP A 69 17.06 22.20 14.26
C ASP A 69 15.59 22.29 14.68
N ALA A 70 14.65 22.26 13.75
CA ALA A 70 13.23 22.23 14.06
C ALA A 70 12.84 21.00 14.91
N ILE A 71 13.32 19.80 14.55
CA ILE A 71 13.11 18.58 15.34
C ILE A 71 13.70 18.72 16.74
N LYS A 72 14.93 19.25 16.84
CA LYS A 72 15.58 19.44 18.14
C LYS A 72 14.76 20.35 19.02
N ASP A 73 14.19 21.43 18.49
CA ASP A 73 13.45 22.45 19.26
C ASP A 73 12.19 21.90 19.96
N CYS A 74 11.49 20.95 19.35
CA CYS A 74 10.17 20.48 19.79
C CYS A 74 10.08 19.00 20.20
N SER A 75 11.19 18.24 20.17
CA SER A 75 11.23 16.82 20.55
C SER A 75 12.43 16.47 21.44
N LYS A 76 12.39 15.32 22.10
CA LYS A 76 13.49 14.72 22.86
C LYS A 76 14.13 13.54 22.11
N ARG A 77 15.33 13.14 22.53
CA ARG A 77 15.99 11.94 21.98
C ARG A 77 15.09 10.72 22.18
N GLY A 78 15.06 9.83 21.19
CA GLY A 78 14.24 8.62 21.18
C GLY A 78 12.76 8.85 20.86
N GLU A 79 12.26 10.09 20.82
CA GLU A 79 10.88 10.35 20.41
C GLU A 79 10.67 10.15 18.90
N ILE A 80 9.41 9.96 18.53
CA ILE A 80 8.99 9.68 17.15
C ILE A 80 8.73 11.00 16.40
N VAL A 81 9.28 11.10 15.19
CA VAL A 81 8.98 12.14 14.21
C VAL A 81 8.21 11.50 13.06
N LEU A 82 6.96 11.93 12.85
CA LEU A 82 6.12 11.46 11.75
C LEU A 82 6.20 12.44 10.58
N ASP A 83 6.45 11.93 9.38
CA ASP A 83 6.40 12.68 8.14
C ASP A 83 5.54 11.92 7.13
N ILE A 84 4.41 12.51 6.74
CA ILE A 84 3.45 11.88 5.82
C ILE A 84 3.72 12.26 4.35
N PHE A 85 4.78 13.01 4.08
CA PHE A 85 5.24 13.42 2.76
C PHE A 85 6.76 13.28 2.68
N GLY A 86 7.25 12.03 2.75
CA GLY A 86 8.66 11.72 2.93
C GLY A 86 9.59 12.35 1.87
N GLY A 87 9.12 12.44 0.62
CA GLY A 87 9.84 13.03 -0.51
C GLY A 87 11.26 12.48 -0.62
N SER A 88 12.24 13.37 -0.57
CA SER A 88 13.65 12.97 -0.64
C SER A 88 14.24 12.36 0.65
N GLY A 89 13.45 12.22 1.72
CA GLY A 89 13.89 11.62 2.99
C GLY A 89 14.56 12.58 3.97
N THR A 90 14.41 13.89 3.76
CA THR A 90 15.10 14.89 4.60
C THR A 90 14.80 14.73 6.09
N THR A 91 13.54 14.43 6.44
CA THR A 91 13.11 14.22 7.83
C THR A 91 13.72 12.98 8.45
N LEU A 92 13.87 11.88 7.69
CA LEU A 92 14.53 10.66 8.15
C LEU A 92 16.00 10.92 8.51
N LEU A 93 16.75 11.54 7.59
CA LEU A 93 18.16 11.88 7.79
C LEU A 93 18.34 12.86 8.96
N ALA A 94 17.49 13.88 9.06
CA ALA A 94 17.51 14.86 10.15
C ALA A 94 17.18 14.22 11.50
N SER A 95 16.25 13.26 11.53
CA SER A 95 15.88 12.54 12.76
C SER A 95 17.00 11.61 13.21
N GLU A 96 17.61 10.85 12.29
CA GLU A 96 18.72 9.92 12.58
C GLU A 96 19.90 10.69 13.21
N THR A 97 20.33 11.79 12.59
CA THR A 97 21.42 12.64 13.10
C THR A 97 21.10 13.29 14.46
N CYS A 98 19.82 13.57 14.72
CA CYS A 98 19.35 14.08 16.00
C CYS A 98 19.09 12.97 17.04
N GLY A 99 19.17 11.68 16.68
CA GLY A 99 18.81 10.57 17.56
C GLY A 99 17.32 10.52 17.93
N ARG A 100 16.45 10.81 16.96
CA ARG A 100 14.99 10.58 17.00
C ARG A 100 14.64 9.41 16.08
N GLN A 101 13.47 8.80 16.29
CA GLN A 101 12.96 7.75 15.40
C GLN A 101 12.03 8.37 14.37
N ALA A 102 12.37 8.31 13.08
CA ALA A 102 11.46 8.78 12.04
C ALA A 102 10.50 7.68 11.58
N ARG A 103 9.27 8.08 11.22
CA ARG A 103 8.30 7.25 10.50
C ARG A 103 7.81 8.04 9.30
N LEU A 104 8.09 7.53 8.11
CA LEU A 104 7.77 8.22 6.85
C LEU A 104 6.66 7.50 6.10
N LEU A 105 5.82 8.27 5.42
CA LEU A 105 4.96 7.80 4.33
C LEU A 105 5.38 8.50 3.04
N GLU A 106 5.53 7.74 1.97
CA GLU A 106 5.82 8.24 0.64
C GLU A 106 5.02 7.42 -0.39
N TYR A 107 4.43 8.11 -1.35
CA TYR A 107 3.56 7.52 -2.35
C TYR A 107 4.35 7.05 -3.58
N ASP A 108 5.37 7.80 -3.99
CA ASP A 108 6.19 7.48 -5.16
C ASP A 108 7.26 6.44 -4.81
N PRO A 109 7.23 5.23 -5.43
CA PRO A 109 8.22 4.19 -5.19
C PRO A 109 9.66 4.65 -5.45
N ALA A 110 9.89 5.51 -6.45
CA ALA A 110 11.25 5.99 -6.75
C ALA A 110 11.80 6.88 -5.64
N TYR A 111 10.92 7.63 -4.96
CA TYR A 111 11.32 8.38 -3.77
C TYR A 111 11.52 7.47 -2.55
N CYS A 112 10.74 6.40 -2.38
CA CYS A 112 11.03 5.38 -1.36
C CYS A 112 12.44 4.82 -1.50
N ASP A 113 12.84 4.43 -2.72
CA ASP A 113 14.19 3.91 -3.00
C ASP A 113 15.26 4.96 -2.70
N THR A 114 15.01 6.22 -3.09
CA THR A 114 15.91 7.34 -2.82
C THR A 114 16.09 7.57 -1.31
N ILE A 115 15.00 7.52 -0.54
CA ILE A 115 15.01 7.67 0.93
C ILE A 115 15.89 6.58 1.55
N ILE A 116 15.69 5.32 1.15
CA ILE A 116 16.43 4.16 1.66
C ILE A 116 17.92 4.31 1.36
N ALA A 117 18.28 4.51 0.08
CA ALA A 117 19.67 4.63 -0.34
C ALA A 117 20.41 5.77 0.38
N ARG A 118 19.74 6.92 0.58
CA ARG A 118 20.31 8.05 1.34
C ARG A 118 20.53 7.72 2.81
N TRP A 119 19.59 7.02 3.45
CA TRP A 119 19.72 6.62 4.84
C TRP A 119 20.80 5.56 5.05
N GLU A 120 20.89 4.55 4.18
CA GLU A 120 21.96 3.55 4.21
C GLU A 120 23.33 4.21 4.04
N LYS A 121 23.47 5.12 3.06
CA LYS A 121 24.70 5.89 2.86
C LYS A 121 25.09 6.73 4.07
N LEU A 122 24.12 7.35 4.74
CA LEU A 122 24.37 8.18 5.93
C LEU A 122 24.81 7.33 7.14
N THR A 123 24.19 6.18 7.32
CA THR A 123 24.31 5.39 8.57
C THR A 123 25.28 4.22 8.47
N GLY A 124 25.59 3.75 7.26
CA GLY A 124 26.30 2.49 7.00
C GLY A 124 25.50 1.25 7.38
N LYS A 125 24.20 1.38 7.67
CA LYS A 125 23.29 0.27 7.99
C LYS A 125 22.60 -0.22 6.71
N HIS A 126 21.98 -1.40 6.79
CA HIS A 126 21.11 -1.94 5.74
C HIS A 126 19.65 -1.80 6.14
N ALA A 127 18.83 -1.31 5.22
CA ALA A 127 17.39 -1.28 5.35
C ALA A 127 16.83 -2.68 5.16
N VAL A 128 15.77 -2.99 5.91
CA VAL A 128 15.12 -4.31 5.87
C VAL A 128 13.64 -4.17 5.61
N LEU A 129 13.10 -5.07 4.78
CA LEU A 129 11.67 -5.15 4.53
C LEU A 129 10.98 -5.77 5.75
N ALA A 130 10.07 -5.01 6.37
CA ALA A 130 9.30 -5.48 7.49
C ALA A 130 8.50 -6.76 7.11
N GLY A 131 8.56 -7.78 7.96
CA GLY A 131 7.89 -9.07 7.77
C GLY A 131 8.79 -10.17 7.21
N THR A 132 9.71 -9.85 6.28
CA THR A 132 10.67 -10.84 5.74
C THR A 132 12.08 -10.66 6.27
N ASN A 133 12.41 -9.46 6.78
CA ASN A 133 13.78 -9.04 7.14
C ASN A 133 14.78 -9.15 5.98
N ALA A 134 14.31 -9.28 4.74
CA ALA A 134 15.17 -9.23 3.56
C ALA A 134 15.76 -7.82 3.41
N ARG A 135 17.02 -7.71 2.98
CA ARG A 135 17.66 -6.41 2.79
C ARG A 135 17.13 -5.74 1.53
N PHE A 136 17.25 -4.41 1.47
CA PHE A 136 16.80 -3.64 0.33
C PHE A 136 17.46 -4.10 -0.98
N GLU A 137 18.76 -4.38 -0.93
CA GLU A 137 19.54 -4.82 -2.09
C GLU A 137 19.11 -6.23 -2.57
N ASP A 138 18.85 -7.14 -1.63
CA ASP A 138 18.38 -8.50 -1.93
C ASP A 138 17.00 -8.47 -2.62
N VAL A 139 16.09 -7.62 -2.11
CA VAL A 139 14.76 -7.45 -2.70
C VAL A 139 14.85 -6.85 -4.09
N ALA A 140 15.69 -5.82 -4.27
CA ALA A 140 15.90 -5.18 -5.56
C ALA A 140 16.45 -6.16 -6.61
N GLU A 141 17.38 -7.04 -6.23
CA GLU A 141 17.92 -8.08 -7.12
C GLU A 141 16.85 -9.10 -7.54
N VAL A 142 16.02 -9.55 -6.60
CA VAL A 142 14.89 -10.44 -6.89
C VAL A 142 13.89 -9.81 -7.85
N MET A 143 13.54 -8.53 -7.65
CA MET A 143 12.64 -7.82 -8.58
C MET A 143 13.25 -7.72 -9.98
N ALA A 144 14.52 -7.31 -10.07
CA ALA A 144 15.21 -7.17 -11.34
C ALA A 144 15.38 -8.50 -12.08
N GLU A 145 15.53 -9.61 -11.35
CA GLU A 145 15.58 -10.94 -11.94
C GLU A 145 14.21 -11.40 -12.48
N ALA A 146 13.13 -11.15 -11.73
CA ALA A 146 11.77 -11.41 -12.20
C ALA A 146 11.47 -10.63 -13.50
N GLU A 147 11.85 -9.35 -13.56
CA GLU A 147 11.71 -8.53 -14.77
C GLU A 147 12.51 -9.09 -15.95
N ARG A 148 13.78 -9.49 -15.74
CA ARG A 148 14.61 -10.12 -16.78
C ARG A 148 14.00 -11.41 -17.33
N ARG A 149 13.27 -12.16 -16.50
CA ARG A 149 12.58 -13.40 -16.87
C ARG A 149 11.19 -13.18 -17.45
N GLY A 150 10.67 -11.94 -17.43
CA GLY A 150 9.29 -11.65 -17.82
C GLY A 150 8.24 -12.21 -16.85
N GLU A 151 8.66 -12.51 -15.62
CA GLU A 151 7.80 -12.99 -14.55
C GLU A 151 7.14 -11.81 -13.83
N PRO A 152 5.96 -11.99 -13.22
CA PRO A 152 5.33 -10.95 -12.44
C PRO A 152 6.22 -10.57 -11.25
N VAL A 153 6.54 -9.28 -11.14
CA VAL A 153 7.34 -8.73 -10.04
C VAL A 153 6.67 -9.07 -8.70
N PRO A 154 7.38 -9.71 -7.76
CA PRO A 154 6.86 -9.99 -6.43
C PRO A 154 6.32 -8.70 -5.80
N GLN A 155 5.04 -8.68 -5.43
CA GLN A 155 4.52 -7.51 -4.71
C GLN A 155 4.90 -7.64 -3.23
N PRO A 156 5.41 -6.57 -2.59
CA PRO A 156 5.60 -6.57 -1.14
C PRO A 156 4.26 -6.84 -0.45
N LEU A 157 4.32 -7.11 0.87
CA LEU A 157 3.18 -7.47 1.72
C LEU A 157 1.88 -6.78 1.27
N PRO A 158 0.77 -7.52 1.15
CA PRO A 158 -0.50 -6.94 0.71
C PRO A 158 -0.82 -5.75 1.61
N HIS A 159 -0.85 -4.54 1.03
CA HIS A 159 -1.27 -3.37 1.78
C HIS A 159 -2.77 -3.54 2.11
N PRO A 160 -3.19 -3.22 3.35
CA PRO A 160 -4.61 -3.21 3.66
C PRO A 160 -5.35 -2.24 2.71
N ASP A 161 -6.60 -2.57 2.36
CA ASP A 161 -7.45 -1.64 1.60
C ASP A 161 -7.69 -0.34 2.38
N ASP A 162 -7.86 -0.47 3.69
CA ASP A 162 -8.18 0.67 4.55
C ASP A 162 -7.69 0.43 5.98
N VAL A 163 -7.42 1.54 6.68
CA VAL A 163 -7.05 1.58 8.09
C VAL A 163 -8.11 2.37 8.83
N ILE A 164 -9.02 1.65 9.49
CA ILE A 164 -10.11 2.26 10.26
C ILE A 164 -9.59 2.58 11.65
N ILE A 165 -9.47 3.87 11.95
CA ILE A 165 -9.06 4.39 13.26
C ILE A 165 -10.29 4.93 13.97
N GLU A 166 -10.79 4.20 14.95
CA GLU A 166 -11.84 4.68 15.84
C GLU A 166 -11.20 5.29 17.11
N PRO A 167 -11.43 6.60 17.41
CA PRO A 167 -10.87 7.23 18.60
C PRO A 167 -11.20 6.46 19.87
N GLY A 168 -10.19 6.13 20.69
CA GLY A 168 -10.35 5.37 21.93
C GLY A 168 -10.53 3.85 21.74
N LYS A 169 -10.49 3.34 20.51
CA LYS A 169 -10.59 1.91 20.19
C LYS A 169 -9.34 1.43 19.43
N ARG A 170 -9.29 0.12 19.17
CA ARG A 170 -8.20 -0.50 18.39
C ARG A 170 -8.30 -0.11 16.91
N VAL A 171 -7.14 0.03 16.28
CA VAL A 171 -7.01 0.15 14.82
C VAL A 171 -7.49 -1.14 14.16
N ARG A 172 -8.34 -1.03 13.13
CA ARG A 172 -8.81 -2.16 12.33
C ARG A 172 -8.33 -2.00 10.90
N PHE A 173 -7.79 -3.07 10.33
CA PHE A 173 -7.39 -3.13 8.93
C PHE A 173 -8.46 -3.82 8.09
N THR A 174 -8.76 -3.27 6.93
CA THR A 174 -9.65 -3.91 5.93
C THR A 174 -8.79 -4.54 4.84
N GLY A 175 -9.12 -5.76 4.42
CA GLY A 175 -8.35 -6.50 3.41
C GLY A 175 -7.13 -7.23 3.98
N PRO A 176 -6.37 -7.96 3.14
CA PRO A 176 -5.20 -8.66 3.63
C PRO A 176 -4.12 -7.68 4.03
N SER A 177 -3.59 -7.92 5.22
CA SER A 177 -2.50 -7.17 5.86
C SER A 177 -1.21 -7.99 5.99
N ASN A 178 -1.28 -9.28 5.62
CA ASN A 178 -0.17 -10.23 5.67
C ASN A 178 -0.35 -11.32 4.59
N PRO A 179 0.70 -12.13 4.30
CA PRO A 179 0.67 -13.10 3.20
C PRO A 179 -0.38 -14.20 3.39
N GLU A 180 -0.60 -14.64 4.63
CA GLU A 180 -1.57 -15.68 4.97
C GLU A 180 -3.00 -15.23 4.64
N GLN A 181 -3.37 -14.02 5.07
CA GLN A 181 -4.65 -13.40 4.71
C GLN A 181 -4.77 -13.21 3.20
N ALA A 182 -3.70 -12.83 2.50
CA ALA A 182 -3.75 -12.69 1.04
C ALA A 182 -4.05 -14.02 0.35
N ALA A 183 -3.39 -15.11 0.77
CA ALA A 183 -3.66 -16.45 0.25
C ALA A 183 -5.10 -16.91 0.52
N GLU A 184 -5.65 -16.57 1.70
CA GLU A 184 -7.05 -16.83 2.03
C GLU A 184 -8.01 -16.09 1.08
N TYR A 185 -7.81 -14.78 0.89
CA TYR A 185 -8.63 -14.00 -0.03
C TYR A 185 -8.46 -14.42 -1.49
N GLU A 186 -7.26 -14.81 -1.91
CA GLU A 186 -7.02 -15.36 -3.25
C GLU A 186 -7.79 -16.66 -3.46
N THR A 187 -7.81 -17.53 -2.44
CA THR A 187 -8.62 -18.75 -2.46
C THR A 187 -10.10 -18.41 -2.60
N ARG A 188 -10.63 -17.44 -1.84
CA ARG A 188 -12.02 -16.97 -1.97
C ARG A 188 -12.32 -16.39 -3.37
N CYS A 189 -11.38 -15.64 -3.96
CA CYS A 189 -11.50 -15.15 -5.34
C CYS A 189 -11.58 -16.31 -6.35
N ARG A 190 -10.74 -17.35 -6.21
CA ARG A 190 -10.80 -18.55 -7.04
C ARG A 190 -12.14 -19.27 -6.89
N PHE A 191 -12.65 -19.41 -5.66
CA PHE A 191 -13.97 -19.97 -5.39
C PHE A 191 -15.10 -19.20 -6.10
N ARG A 192 -15.10 -17.87 -6.03
CA ARG A 192 -16.06 -17.01 -6.76
C ARG A 192 -15.98 -17.28 -8.26
N ASP A 193 -14.77 -17.35 -8.80
CA ASP A 193 -14.55 -17.52 -10.24
C ASP A 193 -15.04 -18.90 -10.73
N ILE A 194 -14.84 -19.93 -9.91
CA ILE A 194 -15.40 -21.28 -10.15
C ILE A 194 -16.93 -21.23 -10.15
N LEU A 195 -17.55 -20.52 -9.21
CA LEU A 195 -19.01 -20.39 -9.13
C LEU A 195 -19.60 -19.66 -10.35
N ILE A 196 -18.92 -18.63 -10.88
CA ILE A 196 -19.32 -17.97 -12.13
C ILE A 196 -19.27 -18.95 -13.30
N MET A 197 -18.21 -19.76 -13.39
CA MET A 197 -18.08 -20.78 -14.43
C MET A 197 -19.12 -21.90 -14.28
N GLN A 198 -19.38 -22.33 -13.05
CA GLN A 198 -20.39 -23.32 -12.71
C GLN A 198 -21.79 -22.85 -13.09
N HIS A 199 -22.12 -21.57 -12.87
CA HIS A 199 -23.40 -21.01 -13.32
C HIS A 199 -23.63 -21.23 -14.81
N VAL A 200 -22.64 -20.95 -15.65
CA VAL A 200 -22.75 -21.15 -17.10
C VAL A 200 -22.88 -22.64 -17.47
N LEU A 201 -22.19 -23.52 -16.74
CA LEU A 201 -22.37 -24.96 -16.91
C LEU A 201 -23.79 -25.40 -16.55
N ASP A 202 -24.33 -24.89 -15.44
CA ASP A 202 -25.69 -25.19 -14.99
C ASP A 202 -26.72 -24.73 -16.03
N GLU A 203 -26.60 -23.52 -16.59
CA GLU A 203 -27.47 -23.03 -17.67
C GLU A 203 -27.43 -23.97 -18.89
N LYS A 204 -26.23 -24.41 -19.32
CA LYS A 204 -26.09 -25.35 -20.44
C LYS A 204 -26.61 -26.76 -20.15
N LEU A 205 -26.81 -27.13 -18.88
CA LEU A 205 -27.34 -28.44 -18.47
C LEU A 205 -28.84 -28.41 -18.21
N LEU A 206 -29.35 -27.32 -17.64
CA LEU A 206 -30.73 -27.17 -17.19
C LEU A 206 -31.62 -26.39 -18.18
N GLY A 207 -31.02 -25.62 -19.10
CA GLY A 207 -31.71 -24.76 -20.06
C GLY A 207 -31.32 -23.27 -19.90
N GLU A 208 -31.30 -22.53 -21.01
CA GLU A 208 -30.97 -21.09 -21.02
C GLU A 208 -31.92 -20.28 -20.13
N GLY A 209 -31.38 -19.38 -19.31
CA GLY A 209 -32.17 -18.56 -18.38
C GLY A 209 -32.50 -19.24 -17.04
N ALA A 210 -31.98 -20.44 -16.77
CA ALA A 210 -32.10 -21.07 -15.47
C ALA A 210 -31.31 -20.27 -14.41
N SER A 211 -32.02 -19.58 -13.52
CA SER A 211 -31.39 -18.89 -12.39
C SER A 211 -30.87 -19.92 -11.38
N THR A 212 -29.54 -20.08 -11.33
CA THR A 212 -28.91 -21.12 -10.51
C THR A 212 -28.40 -20.56 -9.18
N GLY A 213 -28.35 -21.42 -8.17
CA GLY A 213 -27.75 -21.06 -6.88
C GLY A 213 -26.27 -20.66 -6.99
N ALA A 214 -25.57 -21.11 -8.05
CA ALA A 214 -24.17 -20.81 -8.28
C ALA A 214 -23.90 -19.30 -8.47
N MET A 215 -24.71 -18.60 -9.26
CA MET A 215 -24.54 -17.16 -9.49
C MET A 215 -24.84 -16.35 -8.22
N LEU A 216 -25.87 -16.74 -7.47
CA LEU A 216 -26.16 -16.11 -6.18
C LEU A 216 -25.00 -16.30 -5.19
N ALA A 217 -24.47 -17.52 -5.09
CA ALA A 217 -23.32 -17.80 -4.23
C ALA A 217 -22.07 -17.02 -4.68
N ALA A 218 -21.83 -16.89 -5.99
CA ALA A 218 -20.75 -16.07 -6.52
C ALA A 218 -20.89 -14.61 -6.08
N TRP A 219 -22.11 -14.07 -6.15
CA TRP A 219 -22.41 -12.70 -5.74
C TRP A 219 -22.24 -12.46 -4.25
N VAL A 220 -22.74 -13.36 -3.40
CA VAL A 220 -22.55 -13.27 -1.94
C VAL A 220 -21.07 -13.29 -1.61
N LEU A 221 -20.33 -14.25 -2.17
CA LEU A 221 -18.90 -14.37 -1.95
C LEU A 221 -18.14 -13.13 -2.44
N ASN A 222 -18.51 -12.58 -3.61
CA ASN A 222 -17.91 -11.35 -4.15
C ASN A 222 -18.11 -10.15 -3.22
N ASN A 223 -19.29 -10.01 -2.58
CA ASN A 223 -19.55 -8.93 -1.63
C ASN A 223 -18.82 -9.10 -0.29
N CYS A 224 -18.47 -10.33 0.08
CA CYS A 224 -17.64 -10.62 1.25
C CYS A 224 -16.13 -10.37 1.03
N LEU A 225 -15.69 -10.10 -0.21
CA LEU A 225 -14.30 -9.77 -0.52
C LEU A 225 -13.97 -8.31 -0.20
N PRO A 226 -12.69 -7.96 0.02
CA PRO A 226 -12.21 -6.58 0.12
C PRO A 226 -12.45 -5.83 -1.20
N GLN A 227 -12.63 -4.51 -1.14
CA GLN A 227 -13.12 -3.71 -2.28
C GLN A 227 -12.26 -3.88 -3.53
N ARG A 228 -10.92 -3.91 -3.38
CA ARG A 228 -9.99 -4.09 -4.50
C ARG A 228 -10.12 -5.45 -5.20
N MET A 229 -10.63 -6.45 -4.50
CA MET A 229 -10.75 -7.83 -4.99
C MET A 229 -12.15 -8.15 -5.51
N ARG A 230 -13.12 -7.24 -5.35
CA ARG A 230 -14.48 -7.41 -5.89
C ARG A 230 -14.47 -7.22 -7.40
N LEU A 231 -15.21 -8.08 -8.09
CA LEU A 231 -15.57 -7.81 -9.47
C LEU A 231 -16.78 -6.88 -9.50
N CYS A 232 -16.74 -5.86 -10.35
CA CYS A 232 -17.94 -5.11 -10.72
C CYS A 232 -18.87 -6.00 -11.57
N GLU A 233 -20.13 -5.58 -11.69
CA GLU A 233 -21.14 -6.27 -12.50
C GLU A 233 -20.66 -6.54 -13.93
N THR A 234 -20.06 -5.54 -14.56
CA THR A 234 -19.51 -5.66 -15.92
C THR A 234 -18.43 -6.75 -15.99
N ASN A 235 -17.54 -6.84 -15.01
CA ASN A 235 -16.49 -7.86 -14.99
C ASN A 235 -17.05 -9.27 -14.77
N ILE A 236 -18.08 -9.41 -13.93
CA ILE A 236 -18.79 -10.68 -13.76
C ILE A 236 -19.46 -11.07 -15.08
N LEU A 237 -20.20 -10.15 -15.71
CA LEU A 237 -20.87 -10.38 -16.99
C LEU A 237 -19.88 -10.78 -18.09
N MET A 238 -18.74 -10.08 -18.21
CA MET A 238 -17.72 -10.41 -19.21
C MET A 238 -17.14 -11.82 -19.00
N ARG A 239 -17.02 -12.28 -17.76
CA ARG A 239 -16.61 -13.66 -17.45
C ARG A 239 -17.69 -14.67 -17.82
N VAL A 240 -18.94 -14.37 -17.52
CA VAL A 240 -20.10 -15.19 -17.94
C VAL A 240 -20.11 -15.35 -19.47
N LEU A 241 -20.04 -14.24 -20.22
CA LEU A 241 -20.01 -14.25 -21.68
C LEU A 241 -18.82 -15.06 -22.24
N ARG A 242 -17.63 -14.93 -21.63
CA ARG A 242 -16.44 -15.73 -21.99
C ARG A 242 -16.68 -17.22 -21.80
N HIS A 243 -17.35 -17.63 -20.72
CA HIS A 243 -17.65 -19.05 -20.51
C HIS A 243 -18.80 -19.52 -21.38
N GLN A 244 -19.77 -18.67 -21.72
CA GLN A 244 -20.88 -19.03 -22.60
C GLN A 244 -20.42 -19.40 -24.01
N SER A 245 -19.35 -18.77 -24.51
CA SER A 245 -18.72 -19.15 -25.78
C SER A 245 -17.92 -20.46 -25.72
N THR A 246 -17.72 -21.03 -24.53
CA THR A 246 -17.02 -22.31 -24.36
C THR A 246 -17.99 -23.48 -24.59
N SER A 247 -17.51 -24.53 -25.27
CA SER A 247 -18.33 -25.73 -25.52
C SER A 247 -18.72 -26.43 -24.21
N LYS A 248 -19.90 -27.07 -24.19
CA LYS A 248 -20.38 -27.84 -23.03
C LYS A 248 -19.40 -28.92 -22.58
N ARG A 249 -18.79 -29.64 -23.53
CA ARG A 249 -17.79 -30.68 -23.26
C ARG A 249 -16.57 -30.11 -22.52
N GLU A 250 -16.10 -28.94 -22.95
CA GLU A 250 -14.94 -28.31 -22.32
C GLU A 250 -15.29 -27.71 -20.96
N LEU A 251 -16.45 -27.07 -20.81
CA LEU A 251 -16.91 -26.57 -19.51
C LEU A 251 -17.03 -27.67 -18.45
N LEU A 252 -17.53 -28.86 -18.82
CA LEU A 252 -17.59 -30.02 -17.93
C LEU A 252 -16.21 -30.42 -17.39
N LYS A 253 -15.16 -30.30 -18.23
CA LYS A 253 -13.78 -30.58 -17.84
C LYS A 253 -13.22 -29.45 -16.97
N LEU A 254 -13.35 -28.21 -17.41
CA LEU A 254 -12.82 -27.03 -16.72
C LEU A 254 -13.41 -26.88 -15.32
N VAL A 255 -14.73 -26.95 -15.18
CA VAL A 255 -15.41 -26.81 -13.88
C VAL A 255 -15.00 -27.92 -12.92
N HIS A 256 -14.93 -29.17 -13.38
CA HIS A 256 -14.48 -30.30 -12.56
C HIS A 256 -13.02 -30.14 -12.10
N GLN A 257 -12.12 -29.74 -13.01
CA GLN A 257 -10.73 -29.48 -12.68
C GLN A 257 -10.60 -28.32 -11.68
N ALA A 258 -11.39 -27.27 -11.85
CA ALA A 258 -11.33 -26.09 -11.00
C ALA A 258 -11.83 -26.39 -9.57
N TRP A 259 -12.92 -27.15 -9.40
CA TRP A 259 -13.35 -27.62 -8.08
C TRP A 259 -12.30 -28.49 -7.39
N ARG A 260 -11.67 -29.42 -8.13
CA ARG A 260 -10.57 -30.24 -7.59
C ARG A 260 -9.36 -29.40 -7.18
N ALA A 261 -9.02 -28.36 -7.93
CA ALA A 261 -7.91 -27.48 -7.63
C ALA A 261 -8.08 -26.71 -6.30
N VAL A 262 -9.32 -26.54 -5.84
CA VAL A 262 -9.64 -25.95 -4.52
C VAL A 262 -10.00 -27.01 -3.46
N GLY A 263 -9.68 -28.29 -3.72
CA GLY A 263 -9.85 -29.38 -2.76
C GLY A 263 -11.28 -29.94 -2.64
N ILE A 264 -12.18 -29.60 -3.57
CA ILE A 264 -13.57 -30.09 -3.55
C ILE A 264 -13.80 -31.06 -4.71
N ASP A 265 -14.07 -32.33 -4.40
CA ASP A 265 -14.38 -33.32 -5.44
C ASP A 265 -15.87 -33.26 -5.80
N LYS A 266 -16.17 -32.59 -6.92
CA LYS A 266 -17.51 -32.59 -7.54
C LYS A 266 -17.52 -33.48 -8.78
N PRO A 267 -18.51 -34.38 -8.96
CA PRO A 267 -18.60 -35.18 -10.16
C PRO A 267 -18.81 -34.30 -11.40
N ARG A 268 -18.37 -34.77 -12.57
CA ARG A 268 -18.59 -34.04 -13.83
C ARG A 268 -20.10 -33.93 -14.09
N GLY A 269 -20.56 -32.73 -14.40
CA GLY A 269 -21.98 -32.45 -14.62
C GLY A 269 -22.78 -32.28 -13.34
N TRP A 270 -22.12 -32.17 -12.18
CA TRP A 270 -22.77 -31.68 -10.97
C TRP A 270 -23.33 -30.27 -11.20
N VAL A 271 -24.56 -30.03 -10.72
CA VAL A 271 -25.28 -28.76 -10.87
C VAL A 271 -25.68 -28.21 -9.51
N PHE A 272 -25.71 -26.88 -9.37
CA PHE A 272 -26.36 -26.27 -8.21
C PHE A 272 -27.88 -26.45 -8.28
N ALA A 273 -28.53 -26.50 -7.11
CA ALA A 273 -29.98 -26.51 -7.04
C ALA A 273 -30.57 -25.24 -7.71
N PRO A 274 -31.66 -25.36 -8.47
CA PRO A 274 -32.39 -24.20 -8.99
C PRO A 274 -32.84 -23.29 -7.84
N GLN A 275 -32.81 -21.97 -8.05
CA GLN A 275 -33.19 -21.01 -6.99
C GLN A 275 -34.62 -21.22 -6.45
N THR A 276 -35.53 -21.73 -7.28
CA THR A 276 -36.92 -22.06 -6.89
C THR A 276 -37.01 -23.15 -5.82
N VAL A 277 -36.01 -24.01 -5.71
CA VAL A 277 -35.92 -25.05 -4.67
C VAL A 277 -35.30 -24.51 -3.38
N VAL A 278 -34.40 -23.53 -3.49
CA VAL A 278 -33.73 -22.90 -2.34
C VAL A 278 -34.68 -22.00 -1.55
N GLN A 279 -35.60 -21.29 -2.22
CA GLN A 279 -36.61 -20.44 -1.56
C GLN A 279 -37.65 -21.22 -0.74
N LYS A 280 -37.88 -22.50 -1.01
CA LYS A 280 -38.84 -23.34 -0.26
C LYS A 280 -38.26 -23.96 1.03
N ARG A 281 -36.97 -23.76 1.30
CA ARG A 281 -36.25 -24.38 2.43
C ARG A 281 -35.64 -23.37 3.42
N LEU A 282 -35.90 -22.07 3.23
CA LEU A 282 -35.65 -20.99 4.19
C LEU A 282 -36.97 -20.57 4.81
#